data_AF-A0A0C3PTI1-F1
#
_entry.id   AF-A0A0C3PTI1-F1
#
_cell.length_a   1.000
_cell.length_b   1.000
_cell.length_c   1.000
_cell.angle_alpha   90.00
_cell.angle_beta   90.00
_cell.angle_gamma   90.00
#
_symmetry.space_group_name_H-M   'P 1'
#
loop_
_entity.id
_entity.type
_entity.pdbx_description
1 polymer ?
#
loop_
_entity_poly.entity_id
_entity_poly.type
_entity_poly.pdbx_seq_one_letter_code
_entity_poly.pdbx_strand_id
1 'polypeptide(L)'
;MSGPPPGPCTSGVAPPGKITRSSSIPLKDIINNPDVEIKDVEAARTLLDQVYMIHGEPAMPEHISQVLFYISQAKGINNTLQSIIHATAFLVRELTVLALANSITRAVADKLDSMVLIAISPHVQSLADDVGTVKSALEEVKNLLRSNAPPAPFPASYRDTLTSATANPNQILLGTCPTSEHARAHVAIKERQILIELNSDHPLLNNTTRRETSVDLIKQAIDTVDHVDGPGLQLKSIAHICNNCILLELNSQESTAWIKDMPSRTTFLEKLGGTAMIKDRQYGIVIPFLPVTTELDNPGTLCEMENENNILTGLILHIKWIKDPTK
;
A
#
# COMPACT_ATOMS: atom_id res chain seq x y z
N MET A 1 -47.95 52.47 42.77
CA MET A 1 -48.34 51.06 42.54
C MET A 1 -47.27 50.19 43.17
N SER A 2 -47.62 49.49 44.23
CA SER A 2 -46.71 48.72 45.08
C SER A 2 -46.48 47.32 44.49
N GLY A 3 -45.21 46.90 44.37
CA GLY A 3 -44.84 45.56 43.92
C GLY A 3 -44.98 44.49 45.02
N PRO A 4 -45.16 43.21 44.66
CA PRO A 4 -45.39 42.13 45.61
C PRO A 4 -44.10 41.67 46.30
N PRO A 5 -44.18 41.01 47.47
CA PRO A 5 -43.02 40.60 48.25
C PRO A 5 -42.39 39.30 47.70
N PRO A 6 -41.08 39.08 47.92
CA PRO A 6 -40.40 37.86 47.50
C PRO A 6 -40.75 36.67 48.43
N GLY A 7 -41.05 35.52 47.81
CA GLY A 7 -41.32 34.24 48.48
C GLY A 7 -40.05 33.49 48.93
N PRO A 8 -40.19 32.43 49.72
CA PRO A 8 -39.08 31.79 50.44
C PRO A 8 -38.25 30.88 49.53
N CYS A 9 -36.92 31.03 49.57
CA CYS A 9 -35.98 30.09 48.96
C CYS A 9 -35.99 28.76 49.73
N THR A 10 -36.55 27.71 49.15
CA THR A 10 -36.33 26.33 49.60
C THR A 10 -35.05 25.79 48.96
N SER A 11 -34.04 25.53 49.78
CA SER A 11 -32.82 24.82 49.41
C SER A 11 -33.16 23.36 49.10
N GLY A 12 -33.23 23.01 47.82
CA GLY A 12 -33.39 21.64 47.35
C GLY A 12 -32.03 20.97 47.24
N VAL A 13 -31.78 20.00 48.12
CA VAL A 13 -30.65 19.06 48.07
C VAL A 13 -30.67 18.32 46.72
N ALA A 14 -29.58 18.46 45.96
CA ALA A 14 -29.39 17.76 44.70
C ALA A 14 -29.18 16.25 44.94
N PRO A 15 -29.78 15.35 44.12
CA PRO A 15 -29.57 13.92 44.27
C PRO A 15 -28.17 13.51 43.79
N PRO A 16 -27.55 12.49 44.40
CA PRO A 16 -26.20 12.07 44.08
C PRO A 16 -26.13 11.47 42.67
N GLY A 17 -25.22 12.01 41.86
CA GLY A 17 -24.93 11.50 40.53
C GLY A 17 -24.53 10.02 40.59
N LYS A 18 -25.23 9.18 39.83
CA LYS A 18 -24.88 7.79 39.60
C LYS A 18 -23.60 7.74 38.76
N ILE A 19 -22.47 7.49 39.42
CA ILE A 19 -21.21 7.13 38.77
C ILE A 19 -21.28 5.63 38.47
N THR A 20 -21.48 5.27 37.20
CA THR A 20 -21.42 3.89 36.71
C THR A 20 -19.96 3.45 36.69
N ARG A 21 -19.46 3.00 37.84
CA ARG A 21 -18.12 2.41 37.94
C ARG A 21 -18.21 0.96 37.44
N SER A 22 -17.69 0.71 36.23
CA SER A 22 -17.48 -0.64 35.71
C SER A 22 -16.59 -1.40 36.70
N SER A 23 -17.16 -2.34 37.45
CA SER A 23 -16.40 -3.31 38.23
C SER A 23 -15.86 -4.35 37.26
N SER A 24 -14.56 -4.30 36.98
CA SER A 24 -13.86 -5.34 36.23
C SER A 24 -13.73 -6.59 37.10
N ILE A 25 -14.78 -7.41 37.16
CA ILE A 25 -14.70 -8.75 37.76
C ILE A 25 -13.72 -9.55 36.88
N PRO A 26 -12.64 -10.12 37.45
CA PRO A 26 -11.69 -10.92 36.69
C PRO A 26 -12.39 -12.10 36.01
N LEU A 27 -12.04 -12.39 34.75
CA LEU A 27 -12.64 -13.48 33.97
C LEU A 27 -12.58 -14.83 34.69
N LYS A 28 -11.47 -15.08 35.40
CA LYS A 28 -11.28 -16.28 36.24
C LYS A 28 -12.31 -16.42 37.37
N ASP A 29 -12.82 -15.32 37.91
CA ASP A 29 -13.79 -15.34 39.01
C ASP A 29 -15.23 -15.54 38.47
N ILE A 30 -15.47 -15.16 37.21
CA ILE A 30 -16.72 -15.44 36.49
C ILE A 30 -16.80 -16.93 36.11
N ILE A 31 -15.70 -17.50 35.60
CA ILE A 31 -15.63 -18.91 35.17
C ILE A 31 -15.75 -19.87 36.36
N ASN A 32 -15.20 -19.51 37.52
CA ASN A 32 -15.20 -20.37 38.71
C ASN A 32 -16.36 -20.08 39.68
N ASN A 33 -17.40 -19.37 39.23
CA ASN A 33 -18.54 -19.07 40.08
C ASN A 33 -19.28 -20.39 40.44
N PRO A 34 -19.39 -20.75 41.74
CA PRO A 34 -20.04 -22.00 42.14
C PRO A 34 -21.54 -22.06 41.80
N ASP A 35 -22.16 -20.91 41.54
CA ASP A 35 -23.58 -20.78 41.19
C ASP A 35 -23.85 -20.92 39.68
N VAL A 36 -22.80 -21.05 38.85
CA VAL A 36 -22.93 -21.23 37.39
C VAL A 36 -22.84 -22.72 37.04
N GLU A 37 -23.87 -23.24 36.36
CA GLU A 37 -24.06 -24.67 36.08
C GLU A 37 -23.05 -25.24 35.06
N ILE A 38 -22.37 -24.39 34.29
CA ILE A 38 -21.46 -24.78 33.22
C ILE A 38 -20.00 -24.56 33.65
N LYS A 39 -19.26 -25.64 33.94
CA LYS A 39 -17.89 -25.59 34.48
C LYS A 39 -16.79 -25.94 33.47
N ASP A 40 -17.15 -26.56 32.35
CA ASP A 40 -16.21 -26.96 31.32
C ASP A 40 -16.82 -26.85 29.91
N VAL A 41 -15.95 -27.00 28.90
CA VAL A 41 -16.32 -26.89 27.48
C VAL A 41 -17.27 -28.02 27.05
N GLU A 42 -17.19 -29.18 27.69
CA GLU A 42 -17.98 -30.36 27.33
C GLU A 42 -19.42 -30.24 27.85
N ALA A 43 -19.61 -29.70 29.06
CA ALA A 43 -20.90 -29.31 29.63
C ALA A 43 -21.54 -28.18 28.82
N ALA A 44 -20.74 -27.18 28.40
CA ALA A 44 -21.22 -26.10 27.53
C ALA A 44 -21.73 -26.65 26.19
N ARG A 45 -20.99 -27.59 25.58
CA ARG A 45 -21.41 -28.27 24.35
C ARG A 45 -22.66 -29.09 24.55
N THR A 46 -22.72 -29.90 25.61
CA THR A 46 -23.89 -30.73 25.91
C THR A 46 -25.17 -29.89 26.03
N LEU A 47 -25.09 -28.73 26.70
CA LEU A 47 -26.23 -27.82 26.81
C LEU A 47 -26.62 -27.19 25.47
N LEU A 48 -25.64 -26.73 24.68
CA LEU A 48 -25.90 -26.12 23.39
C LEU A 48 -26.44 -27.12 22.36
N ASP A 49 -25.95 -28.36 22.38
CA ASP A 49 -26.44 -29.47 21.57
C ASP A 49 -27.88 -29.85 21.94
N GLN A 50 -28.22 -29.82 23.23
CA GLN A 50 -29.58 -30.13 23.67
C GLN A 50 -30.62 -29.11 23.16
N VAL A 51 -30.24 -27.84 23.00
CA VAL A 51 -31.20 -26.75 22.76
C VAL A 51 -31.15 -26.23 21.32
N TYR A 52 -29.97 -26.22 20.67
CA TYR A 52 -29.77 -25.46 19.44
C TYR A 52 -28.90 -26.12 18.35
N MET A 53 -28.22 -27.25 18.61
CA MET A 53 -27.33 -27.88 17.63
C MET A 53 -27.69 -29.34 17.32
N ILE A 54 -27.22 -29.86 16.19
CA ILE A 54 -27.43 -31.26 15.78
C ILE A 54 -26.41 -32.13 16.52
N HIS A 55 -26.90 -33.14 17.25
CA HIS A 55 -26.04 -34.06 17.99
C HIS A 55 -24.98 -34.72 17.10
N GLY A 56 -23.71 -34.58 17.50
CA GLY A 56 -22.57 -35.27 16.90
C GLY A 56 -21.77 -34.45 15.88
N GLU A 57 -22.20 -33.23 15.53
CA GLU A 57 -21.38 -32.34 14.71
C GLU A 57 -20.40 -31.52 15.56
N PRO A 58 -19.17 -31.25 15.08
CA PRO A 58 -18.24 -30.40 15.78
C PRO A 58 -18.80 -28.98 15.90
N ALA A 59 -18.67 -28.39 17.09
CA ALA A 59 -19.11 -27.02 17.34
C ALA A 59 -18.28 -26.02 16.53
N MET A 60 -18.77 -25.69 15.34
CA MET A 60 -18.18 -24.68 14.48
C MET A 60 -18.52 -23.28 15.02
N PRO A 61 -17.63 -22.29 14.85
CA PRO A 61 -17.90 -20.92 15.28
C PRO A 61 -19.14 -20.29 14.65
N GLU A 62 -19.51 -20.73 13.44
CA GLU A 62 -20.76 -20.38 12.77
C GLU A 62 -21.97 -20.84 13.58
N HIS A 63 -21.90 -22.05 14.16
CA HIS A 63 -22.94 -22.57 15.03
C HIS A 63 -23.04 -21.74 16.31
N ILE A 64 -21.91 -21.33 16.90
CA ILE A 64 -21.88 -20.46 18.09
C ILE A 64 -22.48 -19.08 17.77
N SER A 65 -22.16 -18.49 16.62
CA SER A 65 -22.74 -17.24 16.14
C SER A 65 -24.26 -17.37 15.98
N GLN A 66 -24.74 -18.46 15.39
CA GLN A 66 -26.16 -18.75 15.20
C GLN A 66 -26.90 -18.92 16.52
N VAL A 67 -26.31 -19.65 17.48
CA VAL A 67 -26.84 -19.80 18.84
C VAL A 67 -26.98 -18.44 19.52
N LEU A 68 -25.97 -17.57 19.43
CA LEU A 68 -26.05 -16.22 20.00
C LEU A 68 -27.18 -15.39 19.37
N PHE A 69 -27.40 -15.50 18.05
CA PHE A 69 -28.57 -14.89 17.42
C PHE A 69 -29.88 -15.43 17.97
N TYR A 70 -30.03 -16.75 18.15
CA TYR A 70 -31.25 -17.31 18.74
C TYR A 70 -31.47 -16.86 20.19
N ILE A 71 -30.41 -16.84 21.00
CA ILE A 71 -30.46 -16.34 22.38
C ILE A 71 -30.94 -14.90 22.38
N SER A 72 -30.44 -14.05 21.48
CA SER A 72 -30.82 -12.64 21.39
C SER A 72 -32.32 -12.40 21.14
N GLN A 73 -33.03 -13.41 20.62
CA GLN A 73 -34.47 -13.35 20.34
C GLN A 73 -35.34 -13.85 21.52
N ALA A 74 -34.73 -14.29 22.62
CA ALA A 74 -35.47 -14.77 23.78
C ALA A 74 -36.26 -13.63 24.45
N LYS A 75 -37.48 -13.95 24.92
CA LYS A 75 -38.33 -12.99 25.63
C LYS A 75 -37.63 -12.53 26.92
N GLY A 76 -37.58 -11.21 27.14
CA GLY A 76 -37.01 -10.61 28.36
C GLY A 76 -35.61 -10.00 28.18
N ILE A 77 -35.00 -10.12 26.99
CA ILE A 77 -33.73 -9.45 26.68
C ILE A 77 -33.99 -7.99 26.31
N ASN A 78 -33.24 -7.07 26.92
CA ASN A 78 -33.32 -5.65 26.57
C ASN A 78 -32.48 -5.32 25.31
N ASN A 79 -32.80 -4.21 24.64
CA ASN A 79 -32.16 -3.83 23.37
C ASN A 79 -30.63 -3.68 23.47
N THR A 80 -30.12 -3.25 24.63
CA THR A 80 -28.68 -3.10 24.88
C THR A 80 -27.98 -4.45 24.90
N LEU A 81 -28.54 -5.41 25.63
CA LEU A 81 -28.02 -6.78 25.72
C LEU A 81 -28.13 -7.49 24.37
N GLN A 82 -29.25 -7.30 23.65
CA GLN A 82 -29.41 -7.79 22.29
C GLN A 82 -28.29 -7.28 21.37
N SER A 83 -27.98 -5.98 21.44
CA SER A 83 -26.90 -5.37 20.64
C SER A 83 -25.53 -5.93 21.00
N ILE A 84 -25.26 -6.18 22.30
CA ILE A 84 -24.00 -6.79 22.76
C ILE A 84 -23.88 -8.24 22.26
N ILE A 85 -24.96 -9.01 22.32
CA ILE A 85 -25.00 -10.40 21.83
C ILE A 85 -24.76 -10.43 20.31
N HIS A 86 -25.40 -9.54 19.53
CA HIS A 86 -25.17 -9.43 18.09
C HIS A 86 -23.71 -9.05 17.77
N ALA A 87 -23.15 -8.06 18.47
CA ALA A 87 -21.75 -7.67 18.29
C ALA A 87 -20.79 -8.83 18.59
N THR A 88 -21.06 -9.60 19.64
CA THR A 88 -20.26 -10.79 20.00
C THR A 88 -20.38 -11.88 18.94
N ALA A 89 -21.59 -12.12 18.41
CA ALA A 89 -21.81 -13.10 17.35
C ALA A 89 -21.07 -12.75 16.05
N PHE A 90 -21.01 -11.46 15.69
CA PHE A 90 -20.23 -10.98 14.54
C PHE A 90 -18.73 -11.13 14.77
N LEU A 91 -18.23 -10.77 15.96
CA LEU A 91 -16.81 -10.91 16.29
C LEU A 91 -16.35 -12.37 16.29
N VAL A 92 -17.16 -13.30 16.80
CA VAL A 92 -16.86 -14.74 16.75
C VAL A 92 -16.68 -15.20 15.30
N ARG A 93 -17.55 -14.75 14.38
CA ARG A 93 -17.45 -15.08 12.96
C ARG A 93 -16.27 -14.41 12.26
N GLU A 94 -15.91 -13.20 12.66
CA GLU A 94 -14.77 -12.48 12.07
C GLU A 94 -13.43 -13.10 12.48
N LEU A 95 -13.29 -13.47 13.75
CA LEU A 95 -12.06 -14.10 14.27
C LEU A 95 -11.76 -15.43 13.59
N THR A 96 -12.77 -16.12 13.04
CA THR A 96 -12.61 -17.45 12.45
C THR A 96 -12.24 -17.37 10.98
N VAL A 97 -12.79 -16.39 10.26
CA VAL A 97 -12.31 -16.00 8.93
C VAL A 97 -10.83 -15.62 9.01
N LEU A 98 -10.42 -14.85 10.03
CA LEU A 98 -9.03 -14.46 10.22
C LEU A 98 -8.12 -15.67 10.53
N ALA A 99 -8.54 -16.57 11.42
CA ALA A 99 -7.77 -17.77 11.75
C ALA A 99 -7.60 -18.69 10.54
N LEU A 100 -8.67 -18.90 9.76
CA LEU A 100 -8.63 -19.69 8.53
C LEU A 100 -7.73 -19.04 7.47
N ALA A 101 -7.87 -17.73 7.26
CA ALA A 101 -7.02 -16.98 6.32
C ALA A 101 -5.54 -17.13 6.69
N ASN A 102 -5.18 -16.92 7.96
CA ASN A 102 -3.81 -17.08 8.44
C ASN A 102 -3.29 -18.52 8.25
N SER A 103 -4.14 -19.53 8.46
CA SER A 103 -3.78 -20.93 8.22
C SER A 103 -3.51 -21.21 6.74
N ILE A 104 -4.36 -20.70 5.84
CA ILE A 104 -4.19 -20.85 4.39
C ILE A 104 -2.92 -20.12 3.94
N THR A 105 -2.73 -18.87 4.37
CA THR A 105 -1.52 -18.08 4.04
C THR A 105 -0.26 -18.80 4.47
N ARG A 106 -0.22 -19.38 5.69
CA ARG A 106 0.92 -20.16 6.17
C ARG A 106 1.14 -21.41 5.32
N ALA A 107 0.10 -22.20 5.06
CA ALA A 107 0.21 -23.42 4.26
C ALA A 107 0.68 -23.15 2.81
N VAL A 108 0.22 -22.05 2.21
CA VAL A 108 0.68 -21.62 0.88
C VAL A 108 2.13 -21.17 0.92
N ALA A 109 2.54 -20.40 1.94
CA ALA A 109 3.92 -19.98 2.12
C ALA A 109 4.87 -21.18 2.27
N ASP A 110 4.55 -22.11 3.16
CA ASP A 110 5.36 -23.32 3.39
C ASP A 110 5.51 -24.17 2.12
N LYS A 111 4.43 -24.29 1.33
CA LYS A 111 4.45 -25.02 0.06
C LYS A 111 5.26 -24.27 -1.01
N LEU A 112 5.15 -22.95 -1.07
CA LEU A 112 5.92 -22.12 -2.00
C LEU A 112 7.42 -22.22 -1.68
N ASP A 113 7.80 -22.10 -0.41
CA ASP A 113 9.19 -22.22 0.03
C ASP A 113 9.77 -23.59 -0.33
N SER A 114 9.00 -24.67 -0.13
CA SER A 114 9.41 -26.01 -0.54
C SER A 114 9.57 -26.13 -2.06
N MET A 115 8.62 -25.61 -2.85
CA MET A 115 8.69 -25.66 -4.32
C MET A 115 9.86 -24.83 -4.87
N VAL A 116 10.08 -23.63 -4.33
CA VAL A 116 11.17 -22.73 -4.70
C VAL A 116 12.51 -23.39 -4.38
N LEU A 117 12.66 -23.99 -3.20
CA LEU A 117 13.87 -24.69 -2.80
C LEU A 117 14.14 -25.89 -3.72
N ILE A 118 13.13 -26.69 -4.05
CA ILE A 118 13.29 -27.86 -4.95
C ILE A 118 13.60 -27.44 -6.38
N ALA A 119 12.94 -26.41 -6.91
CA ALA A 119 13.08 -26.00 -8.31
C ALA A 119 14.36 -25.21 -8.59
N ILE A 120 14.75 -24.31 -7.66
CA ILE A 120 15.86 -23.38 -7.87
C ILE A 120 17.18 -23.98 -7.41
N SER A 121 17.21 -24.84 -6.38
CA SER A 121 18.47 -25.40 -5.87
C SER A 121 19.33 -26.11 -6.94
N PRO A 122 18.77 -26.91 -7.88
CA PRO A 122 19.57 -27.52 -8.94
C PRO A 122 20.19 -26.49 -9.90
N HIS A 123 19.45 -25.41 -10.20
CA HIS A 123 19.90 -24.35 -11.10
C HIS A 123 21.02 -23.52 -10.48
N VAL A 124 20.93 -23.23 -9.17
CA VAL A 124 21.99 -22.53 -8.43
C VAL A 124 23.27 -23.38 -8.37
N GLN A 125 23.13 -24.70 -8.19
CA GLN A 125 24.28 -25.60 -8.22
C GLN A 125 24.94 -25.63 -9.60
N SER A 126 24.15 -25.76 -10.68
CA SER A 126 24.67 -25.71 -12.05
C SER A 126 25.39 -24.39 -12.34
N LEU A 127 24.82 -23.26 -11.91
CA LEU A 127 25.44 -21.95 -12.11
C LEU A 127 26.76 -21.83 -11.34
N ALA A 128 26.85 -22.40 -10.14
CA ALA A 128 28.09 -22.42 -9.37
C ALA A 128 29.19 -23.22 -10.07
N ASP A 129 28.83 -24.35 -10.69
CA ASP A 129 29.75 -25.20 -11.44
C ASP A 129 30.23 -24.49 -12.73
N ASP A 130 29.33 -23.82 -13.45
CA ASP A 130 29.65 -23.03 -14.65
C ASP A 130 30.59 -21.87 -14.31
N VAL A 131 30.35 -21.16 -13.21
CA VAL A 131 31.23 -20.09 -12.71
C VAL A 131 32.62 -20.64 -12.36
N GLY A 132 32.70 -21.84 -11.79
CA GLY A 132 33.96 -22.52 -11.54
C GLY A 132 34.75 -22.81 -12.83
N THR A 133 34.03 -23.23 -13.87
CA THR A 133 34.60 -23.51 -15.20
C THR A 133 35.12 -22.24 -15.86
N VAL A 134 34.33 -21.15 -15.85
CA VAL A 134 34.74 -19.84 -16.39
C VAL A 134 35.96 -19.29 -15.65
N LYS A 135 36.00 -19.43 -14.32
CA LYS A 135 37.16 -18.99 -13.52
C LYS A 135 38.42 -19.74 -13.90
N SER A 136 38.32 -21.05 -14.14
CA SER A 136 39.45 -21.88 -14.55
C SER A 136 39.96 -21.49 -15.94
N ALA A 137 39.06 -21.29 -16.90
CA ALA A 137 39.40 -20.81 -18.24
C ALA A 137 40.03 -19.40 -18.23
N LEU A 138 39.57 -18.51 -17.35
CA LEU A 138 40.13 -17.18 -17.19
C LEU A 138 41.58 -17.21 -16.70
N GLU A 139 41.91 -18.08 -15.73
CA GLU A 139 43.30 -18.23 -15.27
C GLU A 139 44.19 -18.86 -16.36
N GLU A 140 43.66 -19.74 -17.20
CA GLU A 140 44.40 -20.29 -18.36
C GLU A 140 44.74 -19.21 -19.40
N VAL A 141 43.76 -18.37 -19.77
CA VAL A 141 43.96 -17.23 -20.68
C VAL A 141 44.94 -16.20 -20.10
N LYS A 142 44.85 -15.91 -18.81
CA LYS A 142 45.75 -14.99 -18.11
C LYS A 142 47.19 -15.49 -18.07
N ASN A 143 47.39 -16.80 -17.94
CA ASN A 143 48.72 -17.41 -18.02
C ASN A 143 49.28 -17.37 -19.45
N LEU A 144 48.43 -17.52 -20.47
CA LEU A 144 48.79 -17.33 -21.88
C LEU A 144 49.14 -15.88 -22.24
N LEU A 145 48.53 -14.90 -21.59
CA LEU A 145 48.83 -13.47 -21.83
C LEU A 145 50.10 -13.00 -21.12
N ARG A 146 50.51 -13.64 -20.02
CA ARG A 146 51.76 -13.31 -19.30
C ARG A 146 53.03 -13.76 -20.03
N SER A 147 52.93 -14.64 -21.03
CA SER A 147 54.10 -15.10 -21.81
C SER A 147 54.56 -14.11 -22.89
N ASN A 148 53.81 -13.04 -23.14
CA ASN A 148 54.17 -12.01 -24.13
C ASN A 148 53.98 -10.59 -23.56
N ALA A 149 55.07 -9.87 -23.30
CA ALA A 149 55.08 -8.43 -23.03
C ALA A 149 56.48 -7.81 -23.27
N PRO A 150 56.63 -6.48 -23.51
CA PRO A 150 55.82 -5.49 -24.26
C PRO A 150 56.76 -4.58 -25.15
N PRO A 151 56.44 -3.35 -25.71
CA PRO A 151 55.81 -2.12 -25.14
C PRO A 151 54.73 -1.49 -26.07
N ALA A 152 53.98 -0.40 -25.81
CA ALA A 152 54.19 0.85 -25.09
C ALA A 152 52.82 1.54 -24.74
N PRO A 153 52.78 2.59 -23.90
CA PRO A 153 51.55 3.17 -23.34
C PRO A 153 50.91 4.23 -24.23
N PHE A 154 49.60 4.12 -24.44
CA PHE A 154 48.79 5.19 -25.03
C PHE A 154 48.33 6.18 -23.94
N PRO A 155 48.21 7.49 -24.27
CA PRO A 155 47.79 8.50 -23.32
C PRO A 155 46.31 8.31 -22.94
N ALA A 156 46.04 8.38 -21.63
CA ALA A 156 44.72 8.22 -21.06
C ALA A 156 43.74 9.28 -21.60
N SER A 157 42.53 8.83 -21.92
CA SER A 157 41.43 9.67 -22.35
C SER A 157 40.93 10.52 -21.18
N TYR A 158 40.47 11.75 -21.45
CA TYR A 158 39.92 12.67 -20.45
C TYR A 158 38.83 12.03 -19.55
N ARG A 159 38.09 11.04 -20.10
CA ARG A 159 37.09 10.26 -19.36
C ARG A 159 37.70 9.45 -18.20
N ASP A 160 38.92 8.93 -18.36
CA ASP A 160 39.60 8.12 -17.37
C ASP A 160 40.14 8.95 -16.19
N THR A 161 40.38 10.25 -16.42
CA THR A 161 40.75 11.23 -15.37
C THR A 161 39.59 11.57 -14.43
N LEU A 162 38.34 11.51 -14.90
CA LEU A 162 37.16 11.81 -14.08
C LEU A 162 36.74 10.63 -13.19
N THR A 163 36.99 9.40 -13.64
CA THR A 163 36.72 8.18 -12.85
C THR A 163 37.84 7.83 -11.87
N SER A 164 39.05 8.37 -12.07
CA SER A 164 40.22 8.16 -11.19
C SER A 164 40.39 9.20 -10.08
N ALA A 165 39.41 10.11 -9.92
CA ALA A 165 39.39 11.08 -8.83
C ALA A 165 39.41 10.35 -7.47
N THR A 166 40.60 10.34 -6.87
CA THR A 166 40.91 9.70 -5.61
C THR A 166 40.08 10.35 -4.51
N ALA A 167 39.42 9.52 -3.71
CA ALA A 167 38.57 9.94 -2.60
C ALA A 167 39.29 10.97 -1.71
N ASN A 168 38.79 12.20 -1.72
CA ASN A 168 39.24 13.25 -0.83
C ASN A 168 38.63 12.98 0.56
N PRO A 169 39.43 12.78 1.63
CA PRO A 169 38.93 12.42 2.96
C PRO A 169 38.13 13.52 3.66
N ASN A 170 37.99 14.70 3.06
CA ASN A 170 37.23 15.83 3.60
C ASN A 170 35.85 16.04 2.93
N GLN A 171 35.37 15.11 2.10
CA GLN A 171 34.00 15.20 1.59
C GLN A 171 33.00 14.80 2.67
N ILE A 172 32.21 15.79 3.08
CA ILE A 172 30.98 15.62 3.86
C ILE A 172 30.19 14.46 3.24
N LEU A 173 29.82 13.49 4.07
CA LEU A 173 29.04 12.31 3.71
C LEU A 173 27.66 12.76 3.17
N LEU A 174 27.60 13.11 1.89
CA LEU A 174 26.36 13.26 1.16
C LEU A 174 25.73 11.86 1.15
N GLY A 175 24.56 11.75 1.78
CA GLY A 175 23.91 10.49 2.10
C GLY A 175 24.02 9.46 0.99
N THR A 176 24.33 8.21 1.37
CA THR A 176 24.51 7.06 0.49
C THR A 176 23.58 7.15 -0.71
N CYS A 177 24.14 7.52 -1.86
CA CYS A 177 23.42 7.56 -3.12
C CYS A 177 22.76 6.19 -3.30
N PRO A 178 21.44 6.11 -3.50
CA PRO A 178 20.78 4.83 -3.73
C PRO A 178 21.54 4.12 -4.84
N THR A 179 21.85 2.84 -4.63
CA THR A 179 22.53 2.04 -5.65
C THR A 179 21.79 2.16 -6.98
N SER A 180 22.52 2.13 -8.10
CA SER A 180 21.94 2.24 -9.46
C SER A 180 20.73 1.32 -9.66
N GLU A 181 20.74 0.15 -9.01
CA GLU A 181 19.64 -0.81 -9.00
C GLU A 181 18.40 -0.31 -8.25
N HIS A 182 18.56 0.34 -7.11
CA HIS A 182 17.44 0.94 -6.37
C HIS A 182 16.80 2.06 -7.20
N ALA A 183 17.61 2.95 -7.79
CA ALA A 183 17.09 3.99 -8.68
C ALA A 183 16.31 3.37 -9.85
N ARG A 184 16.83 2.30 -10.46
CA ARG A 184 16.17 1.57 -11.55
C ARG A 184 14.85 0.93 -11.11
N ALA A 185 14.81 0.31 -9.93
CA ALA A 185 13.59 -0.30 -9.39
C ALA A 185 12.51 0.76 -9.15
N HIS A 186 12.87 1.92 -8.60
CA HIS A 186 11.94 3.04 -8.40
C HIS A 186 11.41 3.60 -9.72
N VAL A 187 12.24 3.69 -10.76
CA VAL A 187 11.80 4.09 -12.10
C VAL A 187 10.80 3.07 -12.66
N ALA A 188 11.12 1.78 -12.60
CA ALA A 188 10.26 0.71 -13.11
C ALA A 188 8.88 0.69 -12.41
N ILE A 189 8.82 0.98 -11.11
CA ILE A 189 7.54 1.11 -10.39
C ILE A 189 6.76 2.33 -10.90
N LYS A 190 7.42 3.49 -11.05
CA LYS A 190 6.77 4.73 -11.52
C LYS A 190 6.26 4.64 -12.96
N GLU A 191 6.93 3.88 -13.81
CA GLU A 191 6.54 3.61 -15.20
C GLU A 191 5.24 2.80 -15.30
N ARG A 192 4.90 2.05 -14.25
CA ARG A 192 3.66 1.26 -14.14
C ARG A 192 2.52 2.04 -13.50
N GLN A 193 2.74 3.31 -13.16
CA GLN A 193 1.80 4.12 -12.41
C GLN A 193 1.12 5.19 -13.24
N ILE A 194 -0.18 5.38 -12.99
CA ILE A 194 -1.01 6.43 -13.58
C ILE A 194 -1.59 7.27 -12.46
N LEU A 195 -1.43 8.59 -12.56
CA LEU A 195 -2.09 9.54 -11.67
C LEU A 195 -3.35 10.06 -12.32
N ILE A 196 -4.48 9.90 -11.64
CA ILE A 196 -5.78 10.39 -12.07
C ILE A 196 -6.21 11.47 -11.11
N GLU A 197 -6.53 12.65 -11.64
CA GLU A 197 -7.17 13.73 -10.91
C GLU A 197 -8.67 13.65 -11.12
N LEU A 198 -9.41 13.68 -10.02
CA LEU A 198 -10.86 13.67 -10.01
C LEU A 198 -11.37 15.06 -9.61
N ASN A 199 -12.48 15.50 -10.20
CA ASN A 199 -13.18 16.69 -9.70
C ASN A 199 -13.79 16.44 -8.32
N SER A 200 -13.98 17.51 -7.55
CA SER A 200 -14.46 17.45 -6.16
C SER A 200 -15.81 16.72 -5.97
N ASP A 201 -16.66 16.74 -7.00
CA ASP A 201 -17.97 16.09 -6.98
C ASP A 201 -17.96 14.65 -7.52
N HIS A 202 -16.77 14.07 -7.75
CA HIS A 202 -16.64 12.76 -8.37
C HIS A 202 -17.16 11.63 -7.44
N PRO A 203 -17.98 10.68 -7.94
CA PRO A 203 -18.54 9.59 -7.13
C PRO A 203 -17.51 8.74 -6.37
N LEU A 204 -16.30 8.59 -6.93
CA LEU A 204 -15.16 7.88 -6.32
C LEU A 204 -14.55 8.58 -5.09
N LEU A 205 -14.82 9.87 -4.90
CA LEU A 205 -14.34 10.64 -3.74
C LEU A 205 -15.35 10.66 -2.58
N ASN A 206 -16.60 10.25 -2.83
CA ASN A 206 -17.64 10.33 -1.82
C ASN A 206 -17.39 9.26 -0.73
N ASN A 207 -17.20 9.70 0.51
CA ASN A 207 -16.97 8.84 1.68
C ASN A 207 -18.12 7.85 1.97
N THR A 208 -19.30 8.04 1.37
CA THR A 208 -20.40 7.08 1.45
C THR A 208 -20.24 5.91 0.48
N THR A 209 -19.44 6.06 -0.58
CA THR A 209 -19.14 4.98 -1.52
C THR A 209 -18.16 4.01 -0.85
N ARG A 210 -18.58 2.75 -0.71
CA ARG A 210 -17.74 1.70 -0.13
C ARG A 210 -16.47 1.54 -0.98
N ARG A 211 -15.31 1.32 -0.35
CA ARG A 211 -14.02 1.17 -1.04
C ARG A 211 -14.08 0.13 -2.17
N GLU A 212 -14.79 -0.96 -1.94
CA GLU A 212 -15.00 -2.05 -2.89
C GLU A 212 -15.67 -1.57 -4.17
N THR A 213 -16.66 -0.69 -4.07
CA THR A 213 -17.35 -0.11 -5.23
C THR A 213 -16.40 0.72 -6.10
N SER A 214 -15.47 1.47 -5.49
CA SER A 214 -14.46 2.24 -6.24
C SER A 214 -13.48 1.31 -6.97
N VAL A 215 -13.07 0.21 -6.33
CA VAL A 215 -12.19 -0.79 -6.93
C VAL A 215 -12.89 -1.44 -8.13
N ASP A 216 -14.15 -1.84 -7.99
CA ASP A 216 -14.92 -2.51 -9.04
C ASP A 216 -15.16 -1.58 -10.24
N LEU A 217 -15.41 -0.29 -9.98
CA LEU A 217 -15.57 0.71 -11.03
C LEU A 217 -14.27 0.91 -11.83
N ILE A 218 -13.12 1.02 -11.13
CA ILE A 218 -11.82 1.14 -11.78
C ILE A 218 -11.49 -0.13 -12.59
N LYS A 219 -11.76 -1.32 -12.05
CA LYS A 219 -11.60 -2.58 -12.79
C LYS A 219 -12.47 -2.60 -14.04
N GLN A 220 -13.74 -2.24 -13.92
CA GLN A 220 -14.64 -2.17 -15.06
C GLN A 220 -14.16 -1.19 -16.13
N ALA A 221 -13.58 -0.04 -15.73
CA ALA A 221 -12.96 0.91 -16.65
C ALA A 221 -11.75 0.32 -17.37
N ILE A 222 -10.91 -0.45 -16.67
CA ILE A 222 -9.77 -1.16 -17.25
C ILE A 222 -10.24 -2.25 -18.23
N ASP A 223 -11.23 -3.07 -17.83
CA ASP A 223 -11.77 -4.15 -18.67
C ASP A 223 -12.42 -3.61 -19.95
N THR A 224 -12.92 -2.37 -19.93
CA THR A 224 -13.53 -1.74 -21.12
C THR A 224 -12.48 -1.33 -22.16
N VAL A 225 -11.23 -1.11 -21.73
CA VAL A 225 -10.12 -0.75 -22.63
C VAL A 225 -9.16 -1.92 -22.91
N ASP A 226 -9.45 -3.08 -22.33
CA ASP A 226 -8.73 -4.33 -22.57
C ASP A 226 -9.23 -4.95 -23.89
N HIS A 227 -8.50 -4.68 -24.98
CA HIS A 227 -8.80 -5.21 -26.31
C HIS A 227 -7.94 -6.45 -26.60
N VAL A 228 -8.36 -7.29 -27.54
CA VAL A 228 -7.64 -8.51 -27.98
C VAL A 228 -6.20 -8.21 -28.44
N ASP A 229 -5.95 -6.99 -28.93
CA ASP A 229 -4.65 -6.54 -29.43
C ASP A 229 -3.86 -5.72 -28.40
N GLY A 230 -4.41 -5.51 -27.20
CA GLY A 230 -3.79 -4.73 -26.13
C GLY A 230 -2.87 -5.57 -25.23
N PRO A 231 -2.00 -4.91 -24.43
CA PRO A 231 -1.25 -5.59 -23.39
C PRO A 231 -2.23 -6.10 -22.33
N GLY A 232 -2.08 -7.32 -21.81
CA GLY A 232 -2.98 -7.85 -20.78
C GLY A 232 -3.03 -6.92 -19.56
N LEU A 233 -4.11 -6.15 -19.41
CA LEU A 233 -4.22 -5.10 -18.40
C LEU A 233 -4.58 -5.72 -17.05
N GLN A 234 -3.75 -5.49 -16.03
CA GLN A 234 -4.08 -5.89 -14.66
C GLN A 234 -3.78 -4.79 -13.67
N LEU A 235 -4.80 -4.43 -12.87
CA LEU A 235 -4.67 -3.54 -11.73
C LEU A 235 -3.93 -4.25 -10.59
N LYS A 236 -2.79 -3.68 -10.16
CA LYS A 236 -2.00 -4.16 -9.02
C LYS A 236 -2.40 -3.48 -7.73
N SER A 237 -2.47 -2.15 -7.75
CA SER A 237 -2.78 -1.36 -6.55
C SER A 237 -3.53 -0.07 -6.88
N ILE A 238 -4.25 0.43 -5.88
CA ILE A 238 -4.95 1.71 -5.92
C ILE A 238 -4.58 2.45 -4.63
N ALA A 239 -4.11 3.68 -4.76
CA ALA A 239 -3.84 4.55 -3.63
C ALA A 239 -4.56 5.89 -3.82
N HIS A 240 -5.37 6.27 -2.83
CA HIS A 240 -5.92 7.63 -2.78
C HIS A 240 -4.84 8.58 -2.25
N ILE A 241 -4.57 9.63 -3.00
CA ILE A 241 -3.63 10.70 -2.65
C ILE A 241 -4.45 11.95 -2.27
N CYS A 242 -3.81 12.92 -1.62
CA CYS A 242 -4.42 14.23 -1.40
C CYS A 242 -4.85 14.91 -2.72
N ASN A 243 -5.67 15.95 -2.59
CA ASN A 243 -6.13 16.78 -3.71
C ASN A 243 -6.90 15.99 -4.77
N ASN A 244 -7.83 15.13 -4.35
CA ASN A 244 -8.73 14.39 -5.23
C ASN A 244 -7.99 13.50 -6.26
N CYS A 245 -6.76 13.09 -5.95
CA CYS A 245 -5.96 12.29 -6.85
C CYS A 245 -6.02 10.81 -6.47
N ILE A 246 -6.06 9.94 -7.47
CA ILE A 246 -5.93 8.49 -7.32
C ILE A 246 -4.71 8.04 -8.11
N LEU A 247 -3.83 7.28 -7.47
CA LEU A 247 -2.69 6.64 -8.10
C LEU A 247 -3.04 5.17 -8.35
N LEU A 248 -2.98 4.77 -9.60
CA LEU A 248 -3.14 3.39 -10.03
C LEU A 248 -1.78 2.81 -10.36
N GLU A 249 -1.53 1.57 -9.96
CA GLU A 249 -0.38 0.79 -10.41
C GLU A 249 -0.88 -0.40 -11.22
N LEU A 250 -0.31 -0.57 -12.41
CA LEU A 250 -0.61 -1.66 -13.33
C LEU A 250 0.49 -2.71 -13.30
N ASN A 251 0.24 -3.85 -13.94
CA ASN A 251 1.22 -4.93 -14.06
C ASN A 251 2.45 -4.59 -14.91
N SER A 252 2.35 -3.65 -15.86
CA SER A 252 3.44 -3.32 -16.78
C SER A 252 3.47 -1.85 -17.21
N GLN A 253 4.62 -1.40 -17.72
CA GLN A 253 4.79 -0.09 -18.34
C GLN A 253 3.95 0.01 -19.62
N GLU A 254 3.88 -1.06 -20.40
CA GLU A 254 3.10 -1.14 -21.62
C GLU A 254 1.61 -0.91 -21.35
N SER A 255 1.07 -1.52 -20.30
CA SER A 255 -0.30 -1.27 -19.83
C SER A 255 -0.55 0.19 -19.48
N THR A 256 0.46 0.86 -18.89
CA THR A 256 0.36 2.28 -18.55
C THR A 256 0.40 3.16 -19.79
N ALA A 257 1.27 2.84 -20.75
CA ALA A 257 1.33 3.53 -22.03
C ALA A 257 0.03 3.35 -22.82
N TRP A 258 -0.54 2.14 -22.80
CA TRP A 258 -1.81 1.82 -23.46
C TRP A 258 -2.96 2.67 -22.93
N ILE A 259 -3.13 2.78 -21.61
CA ILE A 259 -4.21 3.62 -21.04
C ILE A 259 -3.98 5.11 -21.31
N LYS A 260 -2.72 5.55 -21.48
CA LYS A 260 -2.39 6.94 -21.80
C LYS A 260 -2.62 7.30 -23.28
N ASP A 261 -2.63 6.31 -24.17
CA ASP A 261 -2.89 6.52 -25.59
C ASP A 261 -4.29 7.07 -25.83
N MET A 262 -4.46 7.99 -26.78
CA MET A 262 -5.68 8.80 -26.94
C MET A 262 -7.01 8.01 -27.02
N PRO A 263 -7.16 6.98 -27.88
CA PRO A 263 -8.41 6.21 -27.96
C PRO A 263 -8.74 5.48 -26.65
N SER A 264 -7.73 4.84 -26.05
CA SER A 264 -7.87 4.12 -24.79
C SER A 264 -8.12 5.05 -23.61
N ARG A 265 -7.39 6.18 -23.53
CA ARG A 265 -7.54 7.22 -22.51
C ARG A 265 -8.96 7.77 -22.48
N THR A 266 -9.53 8.06 -23.65
CA THR A 266 -10.88 8.63 -23.74
C THR A 266 -11.91 7.63 -23.25
N THR A 267 -11.83 6.39 -23.73
CA THR A 267 -12.72 5.29 -23.34
C THR A 267 -12.63 4.98 -21.84
N PHE A 268 -11.39 4.93 -21.31
CA PHE A 268 -11.12 4.71 -19.90
C PHE A 268 -11.73 5.81 -19.02
N LEU A 269 -11.50 7.08 -19.36
CA LEU A 269 -12.02 8.22 -18.60
C LEU A 269 -13.54 8.34 -18.69
N GLU A 270 -14.12 8.07 -19.85
CA GLU A 270 -15.58 8.05 -20.03
C GLU A 270 -16.21 6.97 -19.13
N LYS A 271 -15.59 5.78 -19.07
CA LYS A 271 -16.08 4.68 -18.26
C LYS A 271 -15.90 4.91 -16.76
N LEU A 272 -14.82 5.59 -16.36
CA LEU A 272 -14.59 6.03 -14.99
C LEU A 272 -15.69 7.02 -14.52
N GLY A 273 -16.32 7.71 -15.48
CA GLY A 273 -17.40 8.65 -15.26
C GLY A 273 -16.92 9.98 -14.70
N GLY A 274 -17.87 10.88 -14.46
CA GLY A 274 -17.59 12.21 -13.91
C GLY A 274 -16.61 13.03 -14.76
N THR A 275 -15.98 14.02 -14.15
CA THR A 275 -14.86 14.75 -14.76
C THR A 275 -13.58 14.25 -14.10
N ALA A 276 -12.84 13.44 -14.84
CA ALA A 276 -11.55 12.89 -14.44
C ALA A 276 -10.50 13.18 -15.52
N MET A 277 -9.25 13.37 -15.10
CA MET A 277 -8.14 13.63 -16.01
C MET A 277 -6.92 12.82 -15.60
N ILE A 278 -6.28 12.17 -16.57
CA ILE A 278 -4.95 11.59 -16.35
C ILE A 278 -3.92 12.71 -16.32
N LYS A 279 -3.21 12.84 -15.20
CA LYS A 279 -2.12 13.81 -15.03
C LYS A 279 -0.80 13.21 -15.48
N ASP A 280 -0.08 13.99 -16.28
CA ASP A 280 1.30 13.67 -16.62
C ASP A 280 2.19 13.79 -15.38
N ARG A 281 3.13 12.85 -15.27
CA ARG A 281 4.06 12.82 -14.15
C ARG A 281 5.09 13.92 -14.34
N GLN A 282 5.18 14.80 -13.35
CA GLN A 282 6.20 15.83 -13.28
C GLN A 282 7.42 15.28 -12.53
N TYR A 283 8.62 15.58 -13.04
CA TYR A 283 9.88 15.16 -12.43
C TYR A 283 10.62 16.38 -11.90
N GLY A 284 10.97 16.35 -10.61
CA GLY A 284 11.89 17.32 -10.03
C GLY A 284 13.32 16.95 -10.41
N ILE A 285 13.99 17.83 -11.15
CA ILE A 285 15.40 17.67 -11.55
C ILE A 285 16.22 18.73 -10.81
N VAL A 286 17.35 18.32 -10.26
CA VAL A 286 18.33 19.25 -9.66
C VAL A 286 19.43 19.48 -10.68
N ILE A 287 19.56 20.72 -11.13
CA ILE A 287 20.59 21.13 -12.09
C ILE A 287 21.71 21.83 -11.33
N PRO A 288 22.93 21.26 -11.28
CA PRO A 288 24.07 21.93 -10.67
C PRO A 288 24.64 23.00 -11.60
N PHE A 289 25.34 23.99 -11.01
CA PHE A 289 26.14 24.99 -11.74
C PHE A 289 25.38 25.92 -12.68
N LEU A 290 24.08 26.17 -12.43
CA LEU A 290 23.36 27.21 -13.14
C LEU A 290 23.94 28.59 -12.75
N PRO A 291 24.32 29.46 -13.71
CA PRO A 291 24.84 30.79 -13.40
C PRO A 291 23.85 31.61 -12.56
N VAL A 292 24.34 32.28 -11.51
CA VAL A 292 23.48 33.11 -10.64
C VAL A 292 22.89 34.33 -11.36
N THR A 293 23.43 34.68 -12.53
CA THR A 293 22.94 35.72 -13.42
C THR A 293 21.75 35.26 -14.28
N THR A 294 21.36 33.99 -14.23
CA THR A 294 20.24 33.45 -15.01
C THR A 294 18.91 33.96 -14.42
N GLU A 295 18.14 34.67 -15.23
CA GLU A 295 16.82 35.20 -14.86
C GLU A 295 15.73 34.11 -14.95
N LEU A 296 15.45 33.45 -13.83
CA LEU A 296 14.47 32.36 -13.78
C LEU A 296 13.00 32.81 -13.96
N ASP A 297 12.71 34.09 -13.68
CA ASP A 297 11.36 34.67 -13.81
C ASP A 297 11.02 35.06 -15.25
N ASN A 298 12.02 35.08 -16.14
CA ASN A 298 11.82 35.39 -17.54
C ASN A 298 11.39 34.12 -18.31
N PRO A 299 10.17 34.07 -18.88
CA PRO A 299 9.71 32.90 -19.64
C PRO A 299 10.56 32.64 -20.90
N GLY A 300 11.23 33.66 -21.45
CA GLY A 300 12.15 33.50 -22.56
C GLY A 300 13.35 32.61 -22.22
N THR A 301 13.88 32.75 -21.00
CA THR A 301 15.02 31.97 -20.52
C THR A 301 14.70 30.48 -20.45
N LEU A 302 13.49 30.10 -20.01
CA LEU A 302 13.08 28.70 -20.00
C LEU A 302 12.99 28.11 -21.42
N CYS A 303 12.43 28.86 -22.37
CA CYS A 303 12.34 28.45 -23.77
C CYS A 303 13.74 28.29 -24.40
N GLU A 304 14.67 29.22 -24.11
CA GLU A 304 16.06 29.12 -24.52
C GLU A 304 16.72 27.85 -23.95
N MET A 305 16.55 27.59 -22.65
CA MET A 305 17.08 26.38 -22.01
C MET A 305 16.51 25.11 -22.65
N GLU A 306 15.21 25.07 -22.96
CA GLU A 306 14.59 23.93 -23.65
C GLU A 306 15.22 23.72 -25.03
N ASN A 307 15.31 24.79 -25.83
CA ASN A 307 15.85 24.74 -27.18
C ASN A 307 17.33 24.33 -27.20
N GLU A 308 18.16 24.91 -26.32
CA GLU A 308 19.59 24.60 -26.22
C GLU A 308 19.85 23.15 -25.81
N ASN A 309 18.93 22.54 -25.04
CA ASN A 309 19.05 21.16 -24.55
C ASN A 309 18.25 20.15 -25.39
N ASN A 310 17.68 20.56 -26.53
CA ASN A 310 16.83 19.72 -27.39
C ASN A 310 15.63 19.11 -26.65
N ILE A 311 15.06 19.86 -25.71
CA ILE A 311 13.83 19.53 -25.00
C ILE A 311 12.67 20.20 -25.74
N LEU A 312 11.51 19.54 -25.80
CA LEU A 312 10.32 20.15 -26.40
C LEU A 312 9.90 21.38 -25.60
N THR A 313 9.48 22.41 -26.33
CA THR A 313 9.04 23.68 -25.73
C THR A 313 7.84 23.48 -24.80
N GLY A 314 7.89 24.07 -23.60
CA GLY A 314 6.83 24.02 -22.60
C GLY A 314 6.85 22.78 -21.70
N LEU A 315 7.93 22.00 -21.69
CA LEU A 315 8.12 20.88 -20.77
C LEU A 315 8.65 21.31 -19.40
N ILE A 316 9.36 22.44 -19.31
CA ILE A 316 9.79 23.03 -18.05
C ILE A 316 8.62 23.83 -17.46
N LEU A 317 7.84 23.17 -16.60
CA LEU A 317 6.65 23.76 -15.99
C LEU A 317 6.98 24.79 -14.90
N HIS A 318 8.07 24.58 -14.15
CA HIS A 318 8.46 25.44 -13.05
C HIS A 318 9.95 25.23 -12.72
N ILE A 319 10.66 26.34 -12.51
CA ILE A 319 12.06 26.35 -12.06
C ILE A 319 12.17 27.20 -10.79
N LYS A 320 13.06 26.83 -9.87
CA LYS A 320 13.40 27.66 -8.70
C LYS A 320 14.80 27.35 -8.20
N TRP A 321 15.39 28.35 -7.57
CA TRP A 321 16.60 28.16 -6.78
C TRP A 321 16.32 27.24 -5.58
N ILE A 322 17.17 26.23 -5.38
CA ILE A 322 17.15 25.42 -4.15
C ILE A 322 17.64 26.26 -2.97
N LYS A 323 18.69 27.06 -3.22
CA LYS A 323 19.19 28.09 -2.32
C LYS A 323 19.21 29.41 -3.07
N ASP A 324 18.53 30.40 -2.52
CA ASP A 324 18.49 31.76 -3.06
C ASP A 324 19.92 32.30 -3.23
N PRO A 325 20.34 32.68 -4.44
CA PRO A 325 21.69 33.18 -4.68
C PRO A 325 21.96 34.54 -4.01
N THR A 326 20.92 35.25 -3.58
CA THR A 326 21.03 36.57 -2.93
C THR A 326 21.10 36.50 -1.40
N LYS A 327 20.98 35.31 -0.80
CA LYS A 327 20.99 35.07 0.66
C LYS A 327 22.04 34.05 1.10
#